data_AF-A0A9C9KPW6-F1
#
_entry.id   AF-A0A9C9KPW6-F1
#
_cell.length_a   1.000
_cell.length_b   1.000
_cell.length_c   1.000
_cell.angle_alpha   90.00
_cell.angle_beta   90.00
_cell.angle_gamma   90.00
#
_symmetry.space_group_name_H-M   'P 1'
#
loop_
_entity.id
_entity.type
_entity.pdbx_description
1 polymer ?
#
loop_
_entity_poly.entity_id
_entity_poly.type
_entity_poly.pdbx_seq_one_letter_code
_entity_poly.pdbx_strand_id
1 'polypeptide(L)'
;MLRLEPRPQASQQMALLAPLLAILLTLIAGAFLFSAWGANPLTAMYTFFIEPVNSVYGFTELLLKATPLVLTGIGLAICFRANIWNIGAEGQLTAG
;
A
#
# COMPACT_ATOMS: atom_id res chain seq x y z
N MET A 1 -12.86 -11.59 -30.46
CA MET A 1 -12.15 -12.18 -29.31
C MET A 1 -11.13 -11.16 -28.81
N LEU A 2 -11.08 -10.86 -27.52
CA LEU A 2 -10.03 -10.02 -26.94
C LEU A 2 -8.70 -10.76 -27.01
N ARG A 3 -7.68 -10.18 -27.65
CA ARG A 3 -6.33 -10.73 -27.74
C ARG A 3 -5.42 -9.91 -26.83
N LEU A 4 -4.86 -10.54 -25.80
CA LEU A 4 -3.90 -9.89 -24.91
C LEU A 4 -2.52 -9.97 -25.57
N GLU A 5 -1.91 -8.81 -25.80
CA GLU A 5 -0.55 -8.69 -26.36
C GLU A 5 0.38 -8.07 -25.31
N PRO A 6 1.60 -8.63 -25.11
CA PRO A 6 2.58 -8.06 -24.19
C PRO A 6 2.94 -6.64 -24.61
N ARG A 7 2.93 -5.69 -23.66
CA ARG A 7 3.35 -4.32 -23.95
C ARG A 7 4.87 -4.27 -24.15
N PRO A 8 5.36 -3.80 -25.31
CA PRO A 8 6.81 -3.76 -25.58
C PRO A 8 7.53 -2.65 -24.81
N GLN A 9 6.81 -1.59 -24.39
CA GLN A 9 7.36 -0.47 -23.63
C GLN A 9 6.41 -0.09 -22.50
N ALA A 10 6.99 0.26 -21.34
CA ALA A 10 6.23 0.79 -20.22
C ALA A 10 5.68 2.19 -20.56
N SER A 11 4.41 2.43 -20.27
CA SER A 11 3.79 3.73 -20.49
C SER A 11 4.29 4.74 -19.45
N GLN A 12 4.91 5.83 -19.90
CA GLN A 12 5.38 6.89 -19.01
C GLN A 12 4.23 7.61 -18.30
N GLN A 13 3.08 7.76 -18.99
CA GLN A 13 1.87 8.30 -18.36
C GLN A 13 1.41 7.40 -17.23
N MET A 14 1.38 6.08 -17.44
CA MET A 14 0.97 5.13 -16.40
C MET A 14 2.00 5.00 -15.28
N ALA A 15 3.28 5.23 -15.54
CA ALA A 15 4.29 5.27 -14.49
C ALA A 15 3.99 6.38 -13.45
N LEU A 16 3.41 7.51 -13.88
CA LEU A 16 2.99 8.59 -13.00
C LEU A 16 1.55 8.42 -12.48
N LEU A 17 0.62 8.03 -13.35
CA LEU A 17 -0.80 7.92 -13.00
C LEU A 17 -1.09 6.74 -12.08
N ALA A 18 -0.35 5.63 -12.19
CA ALA A 18 -0.65 4.44 -11.39
C ALA A 18 -0.51 4.69 -9.87
N PRO A 19 0.57 5.31 -9.35
CA PRO A 19 0.65 5.67 -7.93
C PRO A 19 -0.46 6.62 -7.48
N LEU A 20 -0.79 7.62 -8.29
CA LEU A 20 -1.85 8.60 -7.96
C LEU A 20 -3.23 7.94 -7.91
N LEU A 21 -3.54 7.08 -8.89
CA LEU A 21 -4.77 6.30 -8.91
C LEU A 21 -4.84 5.32 -7.74
N ALA A 22 -3.72 4.67 -7.39
CA ALA A 22 -3.66 3.78 -6.24
C ALA A 22 -4.00 4.52 -4.94
N ILE A 23 -3.41 5.71 -4.71
CA ILE A 23 -3.74 6.55 -3.54
C ILE A 23 -5.22 6.92 -3.55
N LEU A 24 -5.74 7.42 -4.66
CA LEU A 24 -7.14 7.83 -4.77
C LEU A 24 -8.11 6.67 -4.49
N LEU A 25 -7.86 5.51 -5.12
CA LEU A 25 -8.67 4.31 -4.94
C LEU A 25 -8.59 3.78 -3.50
N THR A 26 -7.42 3.89 -2.85
CA THR A 26 -7.24 3.51 -1.44
C THR A 26 -8.10 4.38 -0.52
N LEU A 27 -8.11 5.70 -0.74
CA LEU A 27 -8.93 6.63 0.04
C LEU A 27 -10.42 6.38 -0.16
N ILE A 28 -10.86 6.16 -1.41
CA ILE A 28 -12.25 5.84 -1.73
C ILE A 28 -12.67 4.52 -1.07
N ALA A 29 -11.85 3.47 -1.21
CA ALA A 29 -12.13 2.17 -0.61
C ALA A 29 -12.17 2.26 0.93
N GLY A 30 -11.23 2.97 1.55
CA GLY A 30 -11.21 3.19 3.00
C GLY A 30 -12.44 3.94 3.52
N ALA A 31 -12.84 5.02 2.83
CA ALA A 31 -14.06 5.76 3.18
C ALA A 31 -15.33 4.89 3.05
N PHE A 32 -15.38 4.03 2.02
CA PHE A 32 -16.45 3.07 1.86
C PHE A 32 -16.45 2.03 2.99
N LEU A 33 -15.30 1.46 3.34
CA LEU A 33 -15.19 0.48 4.42
C LEU A 33 -15.61 1.06 5.77
N PHE A 34 -15.17 2.27 6.11
CA PHE A 34 -15.55 2.91 7.37
C PHE A 34 -17.03 3.28 7.41
N SER A 35 -17.60 3.74 6.30
CA SER A 35 -19.04 4.00 6.25
C SER A 35 -19.87 2.70 6.35
N ALA A 36 -19.41 1.60 5.75
CA ALA A 36 -20.03 0.28 5.88
C ALA A 36 -19.96 -0.26 7.33
N TRP A 37 -18.93 0.10 8.09
CA TRP A 37 -18.81 -0.20 9.53
C TRP A 37 -19.65 0.76 10.40
N GLY A 38 -20.34 1.74 9.80
CA GLY A 38 -21.15 2.72 10.54
C GLY A 38 -20.33 3.81 11.25
N ALA A 39 -19.04 3.92 10.95
CA ALA A 39 -18.21 5.03 11.41
C ALA A 39 -18.37 6.23 10.48
N ASN A 40 -18.18 7.45 11.01
CA ASN A 40 -18.08 8.63 10.17
C ASN A 40 -16.79 8.52 9.32
N PRO A 41 -16.88 8.49 7.98
CA PRO A 41 -15.72 8.21 7.13
C PRO A 41 -14.67 9.31 7.18
N LEU A 42 -15.06 10.58 7.35
CA LEU A 42 -14.10 11.69 7.43
C LEU A 42 -13.29 11.61 8.71
N THR A 43 -13.96 11.43 9.86
CA THR A 43 -13.27 11.27 11.15
C THR A 43 -12.39 10.03 11.14
N ALA A 44 -12.90 8.89 10.65
CA ALA A 44 -12.13 7.65 10.61
C ALA A 44 -10.90 7.74 9.68
N MET A 45 -11.02 8.40 8.51
CA MET A 45 -9.88 8.66 7.63
C MET A 45 -8.85 9.59 8.30
N TYR A 46 -9.30 10.64 8.99
CA TYR A 46 -8.39 11.52 9.74
C TYR A 46 -7.66 10.75 10.86
N THR A 47 -8.38 9.99 11.66
CA THR A 47 -7.81 9.16 12.73
C THR A 47 -6.84 8.11 12.17
N PHE A 48 -7.12 7.52 11.02
CA PHE A 48 -6.25 6.51 10.43
C PHE A 48 -4.97 7.10 9.81
N PHE A 49 -5.07 8.21 9.05
CA PHE A 49 -3.95 8.73 8.28
C PHE A 49 -3.20 9.89 8.95
N ILE A 50 -3.87 10.67 9.78
CA ILE A 50 -3.36 11.96 10.28
C ILE A 50 -2.96 11.88 11.75
N GLU A 51 -3.78 11.27 12.61
CA GLU A 51 -3.44 11.13 14.03
C GLU A 51 -2.09 10.42 14.30
N PRO A 52 -1.70 9.34 13.56
CA PRO A 52 -0.42 8.67 13.80
C PRO A 52 0.78 9.58 13.57
N VAL A 53 0.70 10.55 12.67
CA VAL A 53 1.81 11.47 12.40
C VAL A 53 1.77 12.75 13.24
N ASN A 54 0.66 12.99 13.95
CA ASN A 54 0.45 14.20 14.75
C ASN A 54 1.02 14.12 16.18
N SER A 55 1.58 12.98 16.59
CA SER A 55 2.21 12.83 17.90
C SER A 55 3.50 12.03 17.81
N VAL A 56 4.44 12.30 18.72
CA VAL A 56 5.70 11.54 18.79
C VAL A 56 5.44 10.06 19.08
N TYR A 57 4.47 9.78 19.95
CA TYR A 57 4.08 8.41 20.27
C TYR A 57 3.49 7.70 19.04
N GLY A 58 2.50 8.30 18.37
CA GLY A 58 1.91 7.74 17.16
C GLY A 58 2.93 7.55 16.05
N PHE A 59 3.85 8.48 15.89
CA PHE A 59 4.88 8.40 14.85
C PHE A 59 5.84 7.25 15.13
N THR A 60 6.19 7.04 16.40
CA THR A 60 7.03 5.92 16.82
C THR A 60 6.31 4.58 16.62
N GLU A 61 5.03 4.47 16.99
CA GLU A 61 4.19 3.28 16.72
C GLU A 61 4.08 2.99 15.22
N LEU A 62 3.92 4.02 14.40
CA LEU A 62 3.88 3.89 12.94
C LEU A 62 5.21 3.32 12.43
N LEU A 63 6.35 3.85 12.87
CA LEU A 63 7.67 3.37 12.49
C LEU A 63 7.93 1.94 12.98
N LEU A 64 7.49 1.59 14.19
CA LEU A 64 7.61 0.23 14.74
C LEU A 64 6.94 -0.80 13.82
N LYS A 65 5.75 -0.49 13.29
CA LYS A 65 5.01 -1.36 12.36
C LYS A 65 5.57 -1.31 10.94
N ALA A 66 6.01 -0.13 10.48
CA ALA A 66 6.54 0.05 9.13
C ALA A 66 7.91 -0.62 8.95
N THR A 67 8.76 -0.62 9.97
CA THR A 67 10.14 -1.15 9.91
C THR A 67 10.21 -2.58 9.35
N PRO A 68 9.50 -3.58 9.91
CA PRO A 68 9.60 -4.94 9.39
C PRO A 68 9.01 -5.08 7.98
N LEU A 69 7.96 -4.32 7.63
CA LEU A 69 7.41 -4.30 6.27
C LEU A 69 8.40 -3.73 5.25
N VAL A 70 9.10 -2.64 5.62
CA VAL A 70 10.16 -2.04 4.78
C VAL A 70 11.31 -3.03 4.59
N LEU A 71 11.74 -3.73 5.65
CA LEU A 71 12.78 -4.76 5.54
C LEU A 71 12.37 -5.90 4.61
N THR A 72 11.12 -6.37 4.69
CA THR A 72 10.55 -7.33 3.74
C THR A 72 10.59 -6.82 2.31
N GLY A 73 10.19 -5.56 2.07
CA GLY A 73 10.23 -4.93 0.75
C GLY A 73 11.65 -4.84 0.18
N ILE A 74 12.64 -4.49 1.01
CA ILE A 74 14.05 -4.43 0.61
C ILE A 74 14.55 -5.84 0.24
N GLY A 75 14.22 -6.86 1.03
CA GLY A 75 14.57 -8.26 0.72
C GLY A 75 13.99 -8.71 -0.62
N LEU A 76 12.71 -8.42 -0.86
CA LEU A 76 12.04 -8.72 -2.13
C LEU A 76 12.64 -7.98 -3.33
N ALA A 77 13.07 -6.72 -3.15
CA ALA A 77 13.71 -5.97 -4.23
C ALA A 77 14.97 -6.67 -4.75
N ILE A 78 15.72 -7.36 -3.89
CA ILE A 78 16.88 -8.18 -4.28
C ILE A 78 16.41 -9.42 -5.06
N CYS A 79 15.39 -10.14 -4.58
CA CYS A 79 14.82 -11.30 -5.27
C CYS A 79 14.31 -10.97 -6.68
N PHE A 80 13.64 -9.82 -6.85
CA PHE A 80 13.14 -9.36 -8.15
C PHE A 80 14.27 -9.08 -9.13
N ARG A 81 15.44 -8.61 -8.68
CA ARG A 81 16.63 -8.48 -9.54
C ARG A 81 17.15 -9.83 -10.04
N ALA A 82 16.89 -10.91 -9.31
CA ALA A 82 17.20 -12.29 -9.72
C ALA A 82 16.05 -12.96 -10.51
N ASN A 83 15.01 -12.22 -10.90
CA ASN A 83 13.77 -12.73 -11.51
C ASN A 83 13.02 -13.77 -10.64
N ILE A 84 13.26 -13.76 -9.32
CA ILE A 84 12.51 -14.60 -8.37
C ILE A 84 11.32 -13.78 -7.88
N TRP A 85 10.12 -14.21 -8.24
CA TRP A 85 8.90 -13.49 -7.90
C TRP A 85 8.22 -14.09 -6.66
N ASN A 86 7.76 -13.22 -5.76
CA ASN A 86 7.02 -13.58 -4.57
C ASN A 86 5.85 -12.60 -4.41
N ILE A 87 4.67 -13.15 -4.12
CA ILE A 87 3.50 -12.39 -3.70
C ILE A 87 3.14 -12.89 -2.30
N GLY A 88 3.14 -11.99 -1.32
CA GLY A 88 2.66 -12.30 0.03
C GLY A 88 3.72 -12.38 1.12
N ALA A 89 4.98 -11.99 0.88
CA ALA A 89 5.99 -11.91 1.94
C ALA A 89 5.54 -11.05 3.14
N GLU A 90 4.80 -9.96 2.91
CA GLU A 90 4.21 -9.16 3.99
C GLU A 90 3.19 -9.94 4.83
N GLY A 91 2.39 -10.80 4.19
CA GLY A 91 1.42 -11.65 4.85
C GLY A 91 2.09 -12.78 5.63
N GLN A 92 3.19 -13.33 5.10
CA GLN A 92 4.03 -14.31 5.81
C GLN A 92 4.64 -13.69 7.06
N LEU A 93 5.23 -12.50 6.95
CA LEU A 93 5.74 -11.75 8.10
C LEU A 93 4.64 -11.46 9.14
N THR A 94 3.43 -11.15 8.69
CA THR A 94 2.31 -10.86 9.59
C THR A 94 1.79 -12.12 10.29
N ALA A 95 1.87 -13.29 9.63
CA ALA A 95 1.41 -14.56 10.16
C ALA A 95 2.36 -15.17 11.21
N GLY A 96 3.67 -14.88 11.12
CA GLY A 96 4.71 -15.43 12.00
C GLY A 96 5.60 -16.44 11.28
#